data_AF-A0A8J8DB41-F1
#
_entry.id   AF-A0A8J8DB41-F1
#
_cell.length_a   1.000
_cell.length_b   1.000
_cell.length_c   1.000
_cell.angle_alpha   90.00
_cell.angle_beta   90.00
_cell.angle_gamma   90.00
#
_symmetry.space_group_name_H-M   'P 1'
#
loop_
_entity.id
_entity.type
_entity.pdbx_description
1 polymer ?
#
loop_
_entity_poly.entity_id
_entity_poly.type
_entity_poly.pdbx_seq_one_letter_code
_entity_poly.pdbx_strand_id
1 'polypeptide(L)'
;MGEYIFELEEDVLNVHYHNIPLKGTNCPEFREKWKGTLSLPLSEFVEDVLTLSQKYIDEIAPIEAEVLSESFEGEVDMDDKLTLLKRLMNKVESGWRRS
;
A
#
# COMPACT_ATOMS: atom_id res chain seq x y z
N MET A 1 -7.19 3.19 -12.24
CA MET A 1 -6.05 3.20 -11.30
C MET A 1 -5.99 4.58 -10.69
N GLY A 2 -5.80 4.72 -9.38
CA GLY A 2 -5.64 6.04 -8.76
C GLY A 2 -4.26 6.63 -9.08
N GLU A 3 -4.18 7.95 -9.17
CA GLU A 3 -2.90 8.66 -9.28
C GLU A 3 -2.50 9.17 -7.89
N TYR A 4 -1.23 8.98 -7.53
CA TYR A 4 -0.67 9.39 -6.25
C TYR A 4 0.64 10.15 -6.48
N ILE A 5 0.78 11.32 -5.85
CA ILE A 5 2.00 12.12 -5.85
C ILE A 5 2.44 12.29 -4.40
N PHE A 6 3.72 12.03 -4.13
CA PHE A 6 4.34 12.16 -2.83
C PHE A 6 5.26 13.38 -2.83
N GLU A 7 5.01 14.33 -1.93
CA GLU A 7 5.81 15.52 -1.71
C GLU A 7 6.29 15.52 -0.26
N LEU A 8 7.60 15.69 -0.04
CA LEU A 8 8.20 15.73 1.29
C LEU A 8 8.61 17.17 1.61
N GLU A 9 8.00 17.74 2.64
CA GLU A 9 8.34 19.05 3.18
C GLU A 9 8.86 18.87 4.61
N GLU A 10 10.17 19.08 4.79
CA GLU A 10 10.87 18.75 6.04
C GLU A 10 10.63 17.28 6.44
N ASP A 11 9.92 17.03 7.54
CA ASP A 11 9.56 15.69 8.03
C ASP A 11 8.08 15.32 7.79
N VAL A 12 7.35 16.15 7.04
CA VAL A 12 5.93 15.92 6.72
C VAL A 12 5.79 15.45 5.28
N LEU A 13 5.20 14.27 5.11
CA LEU A 13 4.83 13.71 3.83
C LEU A 13 3.43 14.19 3.44
N ASN A 14 3.34 14.83 2.27
CA ASN A 14 2.10 15.19 1.61
C ASN A 14 1.79 14.16 0.50
N VAL A 15 0.72 13.39 0.69
CA VAL A 15 0.23 12.41 -0.28
C VAL A 15 -0.98 13.00 -1.01
N HIS A 16 -0.77 13.46 -2.23
CA HIS A 16 -1.84 13.91 -3.11
C HIS A 16 -2.43 12.71 -3.83
N TYR A 17 -3.71 12.45 -3.61
CA TYR A 17 -4.41 11.31 -4.22
C TYR A 17 -5.51 11.79 -5.16
N HIS A 18 -5.67 11.04 -6.24
CA HIS A 18 -6.72 11.24 -7.24
C HIS A 18 -7.29 9.87 -7.63
N ASN A 19 -8.28 9.41 -6.88
CA ASN A 19 -8.96 8.14 -7.06
C ASN A 19 -10.21 8.30 -7.93
N ILE A 20 -9.99 8.42 -9.24
CA ILE A 20 -11.05 8.61 -10.24
C ILE A 20 -12.19 7.57 -10.11
N PRO A 21 -11.93 6.27 -9.87
CA PRO A 21 -13.00 5.29 -9.61
C PRO A 21 -13.97 5.67 -8.49
N LEU A 22 -13.51 6.32 -7.42
CA LEU A 22 -14.37 6.77 -6.33
C LEU A 22 -15.23 7.99 -6.67
N LYS A 23 -14.94 8.71 -7.76
CA LYS A 23 -15.66 9.94 -8.14
C LYS A 23 -17.15 9.70 -8.40
N GLY A 24 -17.49 8.52 -8.93
CA GLY A 24 -18.85 8.12 -9.25
C GLY A 24 -19.55 7.30 -8.16
N THR A 25 -18.97 7.22 -6.96
CA THR A 25 -19.53 6.38 -5.90
C THR A 25 -20.88 6.91 -5.38
N ASN A 26 -21.80 5.98 -5.12
CA ASN A 26 -23.07 6.27 -4.46
C ASN A 26 -22.96 6.18 -2.92
N CYS A 27 -21.80 5.79 -2.40
CA CYS A 27 -21.56 5.69 -0.96
C CYS A 27 -21.39 7.09 -0.34
N PRO A 28 -22.29 7.53 0.56
CA PRO A 28 -22.28 8.89 1.12
C PRO A 28 -20.96 9.25 1.83
N GLU A 29 -20.33 8.28 2.50
CA GLU A 29 -19.12 8.45 3.29
C GLU A 29 -17.87 8.76 2.45
N PHE A 30 -17.91 8.45 1.15
CA PHE A 30 -16.84 8.68 0.17
C PHE A 30 -17.15 9.82 -0.80
N ARG A 31 -18.30 10.48 -0.65
CA ARG A 31 -18.67 11.62 -1.50
C ARG A 31 -17.62 12.72 -1.37
N GLU A 32 -17.14 13.22 -2.50
CA GLU A 32 -16.09 14.25 -2.60
C GLU A 32 -14.69 13.84 -2.09
N LYS A 33 -14.54 12.69 -1.43
CA LYS A 33 -13.27 12.12 -0.95
C LYS A 33 -12.52 11.32 -2.01
N TRP A 34 -12.81 11.57 -3.28
CA TRP A 34 -12.15 10.91 -4.40
C TRP A 34 -10.82 11.59 -4.76
N LYS A 35 -10.54 12.78 -4.20
CA LYS A 35 -9.26 13.47 -4.32
C LYS A 35 -8.95 14.31 -3.09
N GLY A 36 -7.67 14.56 -2.83
CA GLY A 36 -7.24 15.41 -1.75
C GLY A 36 -5.76 15.26 -1.44
N THR A 37 -5.34 15.87 -0.33
CA THR A 37 -4.01 15.73 0.23
C THR A 37 -4.13 15.16 1.63
N LEU A 38 -3.38 14.10 1.92
CA LEU A 38 -3.14 13.62 3.28
C LEU A 38 -1.75 14.09 3.70
N SER A 39 -1.66 14.79 4.82
CA SER A 39 -0.39 15.26 5.38
C SER A 39 -0.15 14.52 6.69
N LEU A 40 0.99 13.84 6.80
CA LEU A 40 1.37 13.08 7.98
C LEU A 40 2.89 13.05 8.15
N PRO A 41 3.42 12.84 9.36
CA PRO A 41 4.85 12.64 9.56
C PRO A 41 5.37 11.49 8.69
N LEU A 42 6.55 11.67 8.09
CA LEU A 42 7.20 10.63 7.30
C LEU A 42 7.43 9.36 8.14
N SER A 43 7.75 9.53 9.43
CA SER A 43 7.92 8.43 10.37
C SER A 43 6.68 7.57 10.52
N GLU A 44 5.52 8.21 10.74
CA GLU A 44 4.23 7.53 10.85
C GLU A 44 3.89 6.79 9.56
N PHE A 45 4.08 7.43 8.41
CA PHE A 45 3.85 6.79 7.11
C PHE A 45 4.73 5.54 6.91
N VAL A 46 6.02 5.62 7.25
CA VAL A 46 6.95 4.48 7.10
C VAL A 46 6.56 3.33 8.02
N GLU A 47 6.21 3.62 9.27
CA GLU A 47 5.75 2.61 10.23
C GLU A 47 4.46 1.93 9.77
N ASP A 48 3.50 2.70 9.26
CA ASP A 48 2.26 2.18 8.70
C ASP A 48 2.52 1.27 7.49
N VAL A 49 3.36 1.70 6.55
CA VAL A 49 3.70 0.90 5.36
C VAL A 49 4.38 -0.41 5.75
N LEU A 50 5.32 -0.38 6.69
CA LEU A 50 5.99 -1.60 7.18
C LEU A 50 5.00 -2.54 7.86
N THR A 51 4.12 -2.00 8.71
CA THR A 51 3.09 -2.77 9.43
C THR A 51 2.10 -3.42 8.46
N LEU A 52 1.57 -2.64 7.50
CA LEU A 52 0.64 -3.14 6.49
C LEU A 52 1.29 -4.18 5.56
N SER A 53 2.55 -3.97 5.18
CA SER A 53 3.27 -4.92 4.33
C SER A 53 3.51 -6.24 5.06
N GLN A 54 3.86 -6.20 6.34
CA GLN A 54 4.03 -7.41 7.15
C GLN A 54 2.70 -8.17 7.29
N LYS A 55 1.62 -7.45 7.62
CA LYS A 55 0.28 -8.02 7.70
C LYS A 55 -0.15 -8.66 6.40
N TYR A 56 0.13 -8.02 5.26
CA TYR A 56 -0.19 -8.59 3.96
C TYR A 56 0.55 -9.91 3.73
N ILE A 57 1.86 -9.97 4.03
CA ILE A 57 2.67 -11.19 3.86
C ILE A 57 2.13 -12.34 4.73
N ASP A 58 1.82 -12.05 5.99
CA ASP A 58 1.49 -13.10 6.97
C ASP A 58 0.03 -13.56 6.89
N GLU A 59 -0.90 -12.63 6.62
CA GLU A 59 -2.34 -12.90 6.71
C GLU A 59 -3.04 -12.93 5.36
N ILE A 60 -2.72 -12.00 4.45
CA ILE A 60 -3.52 -11.77 3.24
C ILE A 60 -3.01 -12.59 2.05
N ALA A 61 -1.70 -12.60 1.82
CA ALA A 61 -1.10 -13.28 0.69
C ALA A 61 -1.40 -14.79 0.64
N PRO A 62 -1.44 -15.54 1.76
CA PRO A 62 -1.84 -16.94 1.73
C PRO A 62 -3.29 -17.13 1.25
N ILE A 63 -4.20 -16.27 1.71
CA ILE A 63 -5.62 -16.31 1.31
C ILE A 63 -5.76 -15.94 -0.18
N GLU A 64 -5.03 -14.92 -0.63
CA GLU A 64 -5.04 -14.52 -2.04
C GLU A 64 -4.52 -15.66 -2.95
N ALA A 65 -3.45 -16.35 -2.54
CA ALA A 65 -2.93 -17.51 -3.27
C ALA A 65 -3.95 -18.64 -3.36
N GLU A 66 -4.65 -18.95 -2.27
CA GLU A 66 -5.74 -19.95 -2.23
C GLU A 66 -6.87 -19.57 -3.21
N VAL A 67 -7.42 -18.35 -3.08
CA VAL A 67 -8.51 -17.85 -3.95
C VAL A 67 -8.11 -17.86 -5.42
N LEU A 68 -6.88 -17.45 -5.74
CA LEU A 68 -6.39 -17.43 -7.12
C LEU A 68 -6.20 -18.84 -7.67
N SER A 69 -5.71 -19.79 -6.86
CA SER A 69 -5.58 -21.19 -7.25
C SER A 69 -6.93 -21.88 -7.49
N GLU A 70 -7.97 -21.49 -6.76
CA GLU A 70 -9.33 -21.99 -6.97
C GLU A 70 -9.99 -21.38 -8.22
N SER A 71 -9.63 -20.13 -8.55
CA SER A 71 -10.26 -19.35 -9.62
C SER A 71 -9.61 -19.51 -11.00
N PHE A 72 -8.34 -19.93 -11.05
CA PHE A 72 -7.57 -20.08 -12.30
C PHE A 72 -6.96 -21.49 -12.38
N GLU A 73 -7.08 -22.17 -13.52
CA GLU A 73 -6.42 -23.47 -13.79
C GLU A 73 -4.88 -23.36 -13.96
N GLY A 74 -4.23 -22.37 -13.32
CA GLY A 74 -2.78 -22.15 -13.40
C GLY A 74 -2.20 -21.75 -12.05
N GLU A 75 -1.04 -22.31 -11.72
CA GLU A 75 -0.28 -21.89 -10.53
C GLU A 75 0.02 -20.39 -10.64
N VAL A 76 -0.51 -19.61 -9.70
CA VAL A 76 -0.10 -18.22 -9.53
C VAL A 76 1.17 -18.21 -8.69
N ASP A 77 2.30 -17.90 -9.32
CA ASP A 77 3.56 -17.70 -8.62
C ASP A 77 3.51 -16.39 -7.81
N MET A 78 3.16 -16.53 -6.54
CA MET A 78 3.18 -15.46 -5.53
C MET A 78 4.55 -15.34 -4.84
N ASP A 79 5.43 -16.32 -4.98
CA ASP A 79 6.69 -16.40 -4.25
C ASP A 79 7.66 -15.31 -4.68
N ASP A 80 7.75 -15.02 -5.98
CA ASP A 80 8.58 -13.93 -6.51
C ASP A 80 8.13 -12.57 -5.98
N LYS A 81 6.81 -12.33 -5.94
CA LYS A 81 6.23 -11.08 -5.43
C LYS A 81 6.50 -10.91 -3.94
N LEU A 82 6.28 -11.96 -3.16
CA LEU A 82 6.51 -11.94 -1.71
C LEU A 82 8.00 -11.78 -1.39
N THR A 83 8.87 -12.41 -2.17
CA THR A 83 10.32 -12.27 -2.04
C THR A 83 10.76 -10.83 -2.32
N LEU A 84 10.23 -10.21 -3.39
CA LEU A 84 10.50 -8.81 -3.69
C LEU A 84 9.99 -7.89 -2.57
N LEU A 85 8.76 -8.09 -2.10
CA LEU A 85 8.18 -7.28 -1.02
C LEU A 85 9.01 -7.36 0.26
N LYS A 86 9.36 -8.57 0.71
CA LYS A 86 10.24 -8.79 1.88
C LYS A 86 11.58 -8.07 1.71
N ARG A 87 12.17 -8.12 0.52
CA ARG A 87 13.43 -7.42 0.23
C ARG A 87 13.28 -5.90 0.31
N LEU A 88 12.18 -5.35 -0.21
CA LEU A 88 11.89 -3.91 -0.15
C LEU A 88 11.65 -3.46 1.28
N MET A 89 10.85 -4.20 2.06
CA MET A 89 10.63 -3.93 3.48
C MET A 89 11.93 -3.88 4.27
N ASN A 90 12.80 -4.88 4.12
CA ASN A 90 14.10 -4.91 4.80
C ASN A 90 15.00 -3.71 4.44
N LYS A 91 14.95 -3.25 3.18
CA LYS A 91 15.68 -2.04 2.76
C LYS A 91 15.13 -0.79 3.43
N VAL A 92 13.81 -0.64 3.47
CA VAL A 92 13.16 0.50 4.13
C VAL A 92 13.47 0.48 5.62
N GLU A 93 13.26 -0.64 6.30
CA GLU A 93 13.48 -0.77 7.73
C GLU A 93 14.95 -0.53 8.12
N SER A 94 15.90 -1.09 7.37
CA SER A 94 17.33 -0.85 7.64
C SER A 94 17.78 0.56 7.31
N GLY A 95 17.18 1.23 6.32
CA GLY A 95 17.42 2.65 6.03
C GLY A 95 16.86 3.55 7.13
N TRP A 96 15.62 3.27 7.53
CA TRP A 96 14.86 4.02 8.54
C TRP A 96 15.48 3.93 9.94
N ARG A 97 15.92 2.75 10.37
CA ARG A 97 16.57 2.56 11.68
C ARG A 97 17.96 3.23 11.78
N ARG A 98 18.48 3.79 10.68
CA ARG A 98 19.79 4.46 10.62
C ARG A 98 19.70 5.98 10.50
N SER A 99 18.51 6.53 10.25
CA SER A 99 18.17 7.96 10.22
C SER A 99 17.67 8.42 11.58
#